data_AF-A0A9N7MXU1-F1
#
_entry.id   AF-A0A9N7MXU1-F1
#
_cell.length_a   1.000
_cell.length_b   1.000
_cell.length_c   1.000
_cell.angle_alpha   90.00
_cell.angle_beta   90.00
_cell.angle_gamma   90.00
#
_symmetry.space_group_name_H-M   'P 1'
#
loop_
_entity.id
_entity.type
_entity.pdbx_description
1 polymer ?
#
loop_
_entity_poly.entity_id
_entity_poly.type
_entity_poly.pdbx_seq_one_letter_code
_entity_poly.pdbx_strand_id
1 'polypeptide(L)'
;MSQPRVESPSSGLSPVASPTQFAAETHNPRPSQTAPPYARDQLPSKPLTRATEPGPTHFAPSSKAGPTTALQAQIYNEMWPIARVRPDINFRSLFGGAIVSTFPIRFEDVSNVRQVPDHQEAFVDPTRDESLMFELLDLKTDVADHGSATWFLQDLANEQDAEGAVVLEQSEVFQADGLRFRNNPGIITTAVGQMAISKGRQGRDAQNIVKVYLANLRLKDVTTDVLIIGYETLLINPLSESAATVGAGLAVPAAQTGRMPMSEVFKNAVQSFKVNDWSLFGAGV
;
A
#
# COMPACT_ATOMS: atom_id res chain seq x y z
N MET A 1 15.48 40.90 20.60
CA MET A 1 15.43 39.61 21.30
C MET A 1 14.53 38.71 20.49
N SER A 2 15.12 37.88 19.63
CA SER A 2 14.38 36.91 18.81
C SER A 2 14.24 35.63 19.63
N GLN A 3 13.01 35.17 19.86
CA GLN A 3 12.78 33.89 20.54
C GLN A 3 13.33 32.74 19.68
N PRO A 4 13.93 31.71 20.28
CA PRO A 4 14.36 30.54 19.54
C PRO A 4 13.13 29.72 19.11
N ARG A 5 13.08 29.39 17.82
CA ARG A 5 12.12 28.45 17.24
C ARG A 5 12.38 27.08 17.89
N VAL A 6 11.43 26.59 18.67
CA VAL A 6 11.46 25.21 19.16
C VAL A 6 11.25 24.33 17.94
N GLU A 7 12.31 23.69 17.46
CA GLU A 7 12.20 22.61 16.49
C GLU A 7 11.49 21.44 17.16
N SER A 8 10.29 21.14 16.69
CA SER A 8 9.57 19.91 17.02
C SER A 8 10.40 18.72 16.53
N PRO A 9 10.61 17.67 17.34
CA PRO A 9 11.33 16.49 16.87
C PRO A 9 10.54 15.84 15.73
N SER A 10 11.16 15.66 14.55
CA SER A 10 10.54 14.97 13.42
C SER A 10 10.10 13.57 13.86
N SER A 11 8.85 13.22 13.61
CA SER A 11 8.29 11.91 13.98
C SER A 11 8.88 10.76 13.15
N GLY A 12 9.53 11.08 12.03
CA GLY A 12 10.14 10.10 11.13
C GLY A 12 9.18 9.58 10.06
N LEU A 13 8.02 10.24 9.86
CA LEU A 13 7.11 9.85 8.79
C LEU A 13 7.80 10.08 7.43
N SER A 14 7.45 9.25 6.45
CA SER A 14 8.11 9.27 5.15
C SER A 14 7.28 9.95 4.07
N PRO A 15 7.96 10.51 3.04
CA PRO A 15 7.29 11.19 1.96
C PRO A 15 6.41 10.25 1.14
N VAL A 16 5.38 10.82 0.54
CA VAL A 16 4.36 10.10 -0.21
C VAL A 16 4.98 9.26 -1.34
N ALA A 17 4.65 7.98 -1.36
CA ALA A 17 5.07 7.08 -2.43
C ALA A 17 4.63 7.63 -3.80
N SER A 18 5.58 7.77 -4.72
CA SER A 18 5.40 8.47 -5.98
C SER A 18 5.19 7.47 -7.13
N PRO A 19 4.01 7.45 -7.79
CA PRO A 19 3.70 6.48 -8.85
C PRO A 19 4.46 6.71 -10.16
N THR A 20 4.96 7.92 -10.42
CA THR A 20 5.69 8.25 -11.65
C THR A 20 7.06 7.58 -11.71
N GLN A 21 7.72 7.38 -10.57
CA GLN A 21 8.97 6.60 -10.51
C GLN A 21 8.71 5.13 -10.87
N PHE A 22 7.55 4.59 -10.53
CA PHE A 22 7.14 3.23 -10.88
C PHE A 22 6.89 3.06 -12.39
N ALA A 23 6.24 4.04 -13.04
CA ALA A 23 5.94 4.00 -14.47
C ALA A 23 7.19 4.15 -15.36
N ALA A 24 8.17 4.97 -14.94
CA ALA A 24 9.40 5.21 -15.69
C ALA A 24 10.33 3.98 -15.75
N GLU A 25 10.36 3.17 -14.69
CA GLU A 25 11.26 2.02 -14.58
C GLU A 25 10.66 0.72 -15.12
N THR A 26 9.33 0.59 -15.13
CA THR A 26 8.61 -0.55 -15.71
C THR A 26 8.54 -0.52 -17.25
N HIS A 27 8.64 0.67 -17.86
CA HIS A 27 8.62 0.84 -19.33
C HIS A 27 9.99 0.80 -20.01
N ASN A 28 11.06 0.51 -19.28
CA ASN A 28 12.39 0.37 -19.85
C ASN A 28 12.79 -1.11 -19.90
N PRO A 29 12.55 -1.84 -21.01
CA PRO A 29 13.08 -3.18 -21.14
C PRO A 29 14.60 -3.11 -21.04
N ARG A 30 15.19 -3.83 -20.07
CA ARG A 30 16.65 -3.97 -19.95
C ARG A 30 17.22 -4.25 -21.35
N PRO A 31 18.30 -3.56 -21.79
CA PRO A 31 18.98 -3.95 -23.02
C PRO A 31 19.39 -5.41 -22.86
N SER A 32 18.84 -6.26 -23.73
CA SER A 32 19.15 -7.67 -23.80
C SER A 32 20.66 -7.81 -23.94
N GLN A 33 21.30 -8.41 -22.94
CA GLN A 33 22.68 -8.87 -23.08
C GLN A 33 22.70 -9.85 -24.25
N THR A 34 23.40 -9.46 -25.30
CA THR A 34 23.65 -10.25 -26.50
C THR A 34 24.39 -11.53 -26.11
N ALA A 35 23.72 -12.67 -26.25
CA ALA A 35 24.38 -13.98 -26.21
C ALA A 35 25.16 -14.22 -27.52
N PRO A 36 26.34 -14.87 -27.50
CA PRO A 36 27.12 -15.14 -28.70
C PRO A 36 26.45 -16.22 -29.58
N PRO A 37 26.71 -16.22 -30.90
CA PRO A 37 26.00 -17.09 -31.83
C PRO A 37 26.55 -18.51 -31.78
N TYR A 38 25.71 -19.49 -31.47
CA TYR A 38 26.02 -20.90 -31.72
C TYR A 38 25.10 -21.49 -32.78
N ALA A 39 25.77 -21.90 -33.86
CA ALA A 39 25.51 -22.96 -34.82
C ALA A 39 24.06 -23.43 -35.04
N ARG A 40 23.61 -23.20 -36.28
CA ARG A 40 22.55 -23.95 -36.95
C ARG A 40 22.96 -25.43 -37.03
N ASP A 41 22.09 -26.32 -36.56
CA ASP A 41 22.02 -27.66 -37.12
C ASP A 41 20.57 -28.14 -37.24
N GLN A 42 20.37 -28.86 -38.33
CA GLN A 42 19.11 -29.17 -38.99
C GLN A 42 18.37 -30.31 -38.27
N LEU A 43 17.04 -30.21 -38.18
CA LEU A 43 16.17 -31.36 -37.90
C LEU A 43 15.12 -31.49 -39.02
N PRO A 44 14.91 -32.71 -39.55
CA PRO A 44 14.09 -32.93 -40.73
C PRO A 44 12.59 -33.01 -40.40
N SER A 45 11.82 -32.58 -41.39
CA SER A 45 10.36 -32.53 -41.49
C SER A 45 9.69 -33.91 -41.48
N LYS A 46 8.57 -34.03 -40.76
CA LYS A 46 7.54 -35.05 -40.98
C LYS A 46 6.12 -34.50 -40.73
N PRO A 47 5.09 -35.09 -41.36
CA PRO A 47 3.95 -34.35 -41.90
C PRO A 47 2.73 -34.28 -40.98
N LEU A 48 1.86 -33.33 -41.35
CA LEU A 48 0.57 -32.99 -40.77
C LEU A 48 -0.43 -34.17 -40.84
N THR A 49 -0.89 -34.64 -39.68
CA THR A 49 -2.09 -35.51 -39.57
C THR A 49 -3.16 -34.83 -38.74
N ARG A 50 -4.32 -34.66 -39.38
CA ARG A 50 -5.58 -34.12 -38.84
C ARG A 50 -6.11 -35.03 -37.74
N ALA A 51 -6.32 -34.50 -36.54
CA ALA A 51 -7.05 -35.16 -35.46
C ALA A 51 -8.09 -34.21 -34.87
N THR A 52 -9.33 -34.67 -34.93
CA THR A 52 -10.57 -34.31 -34.21
C THR A 52 -10.46 -33.41 -32.97
N GLU A 53 -11.33 -32.40 -32.91
CA GLU A 53 -11.63 -31.57 -31.73
C GLU A 53 -12.09 -32.43 -30.53
N PRO A 54 -11.57 -32.18 -29.31
CA PRO A 54 -12.23 -32.59 -28.08
C PRO A 54 -12.99 -31.42 -27.44
N GLY A 55 -14.23 -31.69 -27.00
CA GLY A 55 -15.07 -30.77 -26.23
C GLY A 55 -14.48 -30.40 -24.86
N PRO A 56 -15.20 -29.59 -24.07
CA PRO A 56 -14.63 -28.86 -22.94
C PRO A 56 -14.23 -29.82 -21.81
N THR A 57 -12.92 -30.01 -21.63
CA THR A 57 -12.36 -30.78 -20.52
C THR A 57 -12.25 -29.89 -19.28
N HIS A 58 -12.90 -30.32 -18.20
CA HIS A 58 -12.67 -29.84 -16.84
C HIS A 58 -11.16 -29.85 -16.52
N PHE A 59 -10.56 -28.68 -16.37
CA PHE A 59 -9.21 -28.54 -15.82
C PHE A 59 -9.28 -28.60 -14.29
N ALA A 60 -8.97 -29.78 -13.73
CA ALA A 60 -8.46 -29.86 -12.37
C ALA A 60 -7.02 -29.30 -12.35
N PRO A 61 -6.64 -28.44 -11.40
CA PRO A 61 -5.30 -27.88 -11.37
C PRO A 61 -4.27 -28.97 -11.03
N SER A 62 -3.27 -29.07 -11.92
CA SER A 62 -2.09 -29.93 -11.81
C SER A 62 -1.24 -29.54 -10.59
N SER A 63 -0.96 -30.54 -9.74
CA SER A 63 -0.14 -30.44 -8.54
C SER A 63 1.35 -30.25 -8.85
N LYS A 64 1.79 -29.00 -9.03
CA LYS A 64 3.20 -28.60 -8.83
C LYS A 64 3.28 -27.18 -8.26
N ALA A 65 2.83 -27.01 -7.02
CA ALA A 65 3.23 -25.90 -6.17
C ALA A 65 4.11 -26.47 -5.05
N GLY A 66 5.23 -25.80 -4.74
CA GLY A 66 6.06 -26.14 -3.57
C GLY A 66 5.25 -26.07 -2.26
N PRO A 67 5.79 -26.55 -1.13
CA PRO A 67 5.01 -26.69 0.09
C PRO A 67 4.49 -25.33 0.55
N THR A 68 3.20 -25.10 0.31
CA THR A 68 2.42 -24.03 0.92
C THR A 68 2.51 -24.26 2.43
N THR A 69 3.07 -23.30 3.17
CA THR A 69 3.10 -23.37 4.63
C THR A 69 1.68 -23.54 5.14
N ALA A 70 1.48 -24.33 6.21
CA ALA A 70 0.16 -24.59 6.78
C ALA A 70 -0.62 -23.30 7.07
N LEU A 71 0.09 -22.21 7.40
CA LEU A 71 -0.47 -20.86 7.57
C LEU A 71 -1.02 -20.26 6.25
N GLN A 72 -0.29 -20.37 5.13
CA GLN A 72 -0.79 -19.95 3.82
C GLN A 72 -2.01 -20.76 3.38
N ALA A 73 -2.03 -22.07 3.65
CA ALA A 73 -3.16 -22.94 3.33
C ALA A 73 -4.39 -22.65 4.22
N GLN A 74 -4.17 -22.30 5.48
CA GLN A 74 -5.24 -21.92 6.40
C GLN A 74 -5.83 -20.54 6.07
N ILE A 75 -4.99 -19.54 5.79
CA ILE A 75 -5.40 -18.23 5.26
C ILE A 75 -6.21 -18.43 3.98
N TYR A 76 -5.70 -19.24 3.04
CA TYR A 76 -6.41 -19.52 1.79
C TYR A 76 -7.77 -20.21 2.03
N ASN A 77 -7.86 -21.21 2.90
CA ASN A 77 -9.09 -21.98 3.13
C ASN A 77 -10.16 -21.22 3.91
N GLU A 78 -9.79 -20.34 4.86
CA GLU A 78 -10.74 -19.47 5.56
C GLU A 78 -11.27 -18.35 4.65
N MET A 79 -10.51 -17.96 3.61
CA MET A 79 -10.72 -16.70 2.89
C MET A 79 -11.15 -16.88 1.42
N TRP A 80 -11.01 -18.09 0.85
CA TRP A 80 -11.50 -18.46 -0.49
C TRP A 80 -12.97 -18.11 -0.78
N PRO A 81 -13.91 -18.11 0.19
CA PRO A 81 -15.29 -17.64 -0.05
C PRO A 81 -15.40 -16.15 -0.38
N ILE A 82 -14.50 -15.30 0.15
CA ILE A 82 -14.51 -13.83 -0.05
C ILE A 82 -13.93 -13.48 -1.43
N ALA A 83 -12.85 -14.14 -1.83
CA ALA A 83 -12.19 -13.94 -3.13
C ALA A 83 -13.10 -14.27 -4.34
N ARG A 84 -14.15 -15.08 -4.14
CA ARG A 84 -15.16 -15.36 -5.18
C ARG A 84 -16.09 -14.19 -5.50
N VAL A 85 -16.20 -13.19 -4.61
CA VAL A 85 -17.21 -12.11 -4.71
C VAL A 85 -16.63 -10.82 -5.31
N ARG A 86 -15.30 -10.62 -5.25
CA ARG A 86 -14.61 -9.44 -5.78
C ARG A 86 -13.20 -9.81 -6.29
N PRO A 87 -13.04 -10.16 -7.59
CA PRO A 87 -11.73 -10.56 -8.14
C PRO A 87 -10.72 -9.40 -8.18
N ASP A 88 -11.16 -8.17 -7.94
CA ASP A 88 -10.32 -6.98 -7.86
C ASP A 88 -9.58 -6.86 -6.52
N ILE A 89 -9.91 -7.66 -5.50
CA ILE A 89 -9.31 -7.62 -4.17
C ILE A 89 -8.25 -8.71 -4.01
N ASN A 90 -7.10 -8.37 -3.42
CA ASN A 90 -6.05 -9.33 -3.12
C ASN A 90 -5.66 -9.31 -1.63
N PHE A 91 -5.25 -10.47 -1.13
CA PHE A 91 -4.59 -10.62 0.17
C PHE A 91 -3.10 -10.34 0.00
N ARG A 92 -2.59 -9.44 0.83
CA ARG A 92 -1.20 -8.98 0.75
C ARG A 92 -0.50 -9.33 2.06
N SER A 93 0.56 -10.12 1.92
CA SER A 93 1.55 -10.32 2.98
C SER A 93 2.40 -9.06 3.09
N LEU A 94 2.54 -8.56 4.31
CA LEU A 94 3.33 -7.39 4.67
C LEU A 94 4.42 -7.82 5.66
N PHE A 95 5.57 -7.16 5.63
CA PHE A 95 6.68 -7.37 6.56
C PHE A 95 7.11 -8.85 6.62
N GLY A 96 7.46 -9.41 5.46
CA GLY A 96 7.84 -10.83 5.36
C GLY A 96 6.70 -11.82 5.65
N GLY A 97 5.45 -11.36 5.67
CA GLY A 97 4.27 -12.19 5.96
C GLY A 97 3.84 -12.21 7.42
N ALA A 98 4.54 -11.48 8.30
CA ALA A 98 4.16 -11.32 9.69
C ALA A 98 2.81 -10.62 9.86
N ILE A 99 2.47 -9.73 8.92
CA ILE A 99 1.18 -9.04 8.84
C ILE A 99 0.48 -9.42 7.53
N VAL A 100 -0.85 -9.45 7.56
CA VAL A 100 -1.68 -9.50 6.36
C VAL A 100 -2.70 -8.37 6.34
N SER A 101 -2.99 -7.87 5.14
CA SER A 101 -4.06 -6.91 4.87
C SER A 101 -4.65 -7.16 3.48
N THR A 102 -5.80 -6.57 3.19
CA THR A 102 -6.61 -6.85 2.00
C THR A 102 -6.97 -5.56 1.29
N PHE A 103 -6.56 -5.43 0.04
CA PHE A 103 -6.82 -4.25 -0.80
C PHE A 103 -6.70 -4.60 -2.30
N PRO A 104 -7.13 -3.71 -3.22
CA PRO A 104 -7.21 -4.07 -4.62
C PRO A 104 -5.88 -4.42 -5.29
N ILE A 105 -5.92 -5.35 -6.25
CA ILE A 105 -4.75 -5.83 -6.99
C ILE A 105 -4.02 -4.73 -7.78
N ARG A 106 -4.74 -3.66 -8.14
CA ARG A 106 -4.19 -2.50 -8.86
C ARG A 106 -3.13 -1.73 -8.07
N PHE A 107 -3.06 -1.96 -6.75
CA PHE A 107 -1.98 -1.43 -5.91
C PHE A 107 -0.77 -2.33 -6.05
N GLU A 108 0.21 -1.80 -6.78
CA GLU A 108 1.49 -2.41 -7.09
C GLU A 108 2.50 -2.08 -6.00
N ASP A 109 3.28 -3.09 -5.60
CA ASP A 109 4.26 -2.98 -4.53
C ASP A 109 5.52 -2.26 -5.00
N VAL A 110 5.81 -1.12 -4.35
CA VAL A 110 6.92 -0.22 -4.67
C VAL A 110 8.29 -0.87 -4.45
N SER A 111 8.39 -1.90 -3.60
CA SER A 111 9.64 -2.63 -3.36
C SER A 111 10.17 -3.34 -4.62
N ASN A 112 9.29 -3.61 -5.61
CA ASN A 112 9.67 -4.21 -6.88
C ASN A 112 10.53 -3.29 -7.76
N VAL A 113 10.47 -1.98 -7.53
CA VAL A 113 11.20 -0.99 -8.34
C VAL A 113 12.31 -0.31 -7.53
N ARG A 114 12.10 -0.06 -6.24
CA ARG A 114 13.10 0.60 -5.39
C ARG A 114 13.11 0.04 -3.98
N GLN A 115 14.19 0.30 -3.25
CA GLN A 115 14.23 0.04 -1.82
C GLN A 115 13.19 0.88 -1.07
N VAL A 116 12.48 0.23 -0.16
CA VAL A 116 11.56 0.81 0.82
C VAL A 116 12.15 0.50 2.19
N PRO A 117 12.16 1.44 3.15
CA PRO A 117 12.65 1.16 4.50
C PRO A 117 11.97 -0.06 5.12
N ASP A 118 12.71 -0.87 5.89
CA ASP A 118 12.21 -2.15 6.42
C ASP A 118 10.97 -2.03 7.33
N HIS A 119 10.75 -0.85 7.92
CA HIS A 119 9.57 -0.55 8.75
C HIS A 119 8.39 0.01 7.93
N GLN A 120 8.49 -0.01 6.60
CA GLN A 120 7.47 0.49 5.68
C GLN A 120 7.13 -0.52 4.58
N GLU A 121 5.87 -0.49 4.16
CA GLU A 121 5.38 -1.17 2.98
C GLU A 121 4.57 -0.17 2.16
N ALA A 122 4.92 0.05 0.91
CA ALA A 122 4.33 1.09 0.08
C ALA A 122 3.77 0.50 -1.22
N PHE A 123 2.55 0.88 -1.55
CA PHE A 123 1.84 0.43 -2.74
C PHE A 123 1.26 1.62 -3.51
N VAL A 124 1.21 1.51 -4.84
CA VAL A 124 0.75 2.59 -5.73
C VAL A 124 -0.22 2.07 -6.80
N ASP A 125 -1.22 2.87 -7.16
CA ASP A 125 -1.95 2.72 -8.42
C ASP A 125 -1.40 3.75 -9.43
N PRO A 126 -0.50 3.33 -10.34
CA PRO A 126 0.14 4.26 -11.28
C PRO A 126 -0.83 4.87 -12.27
N THR A 127 -2.02 4.29 -12.46
CA THR A 127 -3.02 4.79 -13.40
C THR A 127 -3.88 5.91 -12.80
N ARG A 128 -3.76 6.18 -11.49
CA ARG A 128 -4.63 7.12 -10.77
C ARG A 128 -3.90 8.07 -9.83
N ASP A 129 -2.58 7.94 -9.75
CA ASP A 129 -1.75 8.70 -8.84
C ASP A 129 -2.13 8.50 -7.35
N GLU A 130 -2.70 7.34 -7.03
CA GLU A 130 -3.15 6.94 -5.70
C GLU A 130 -2.07 6.07 -5.02
N SER A 131 -1.98 6.10 -3.69
CA SER A 131 -1.06 5.23 -2.95
C SER A 131 -1.65 4.77 -1.61
N LEU A 132 -1.16 3.62 -1.13
CA LEU A 132 -1.48 3.03 0.16
C LEU A 132 -0.18 2.62 0.83
N MET A 133 0.02 3.04 2.07
CA MET A 133 1.26 2.81 2.81
C MET A 133 0.95 2.25 4.20
N PHE A 134 1.83 1.37 4.66
CA PHE A 134 1.84 0.84 6.01
C PHE A 134 3.19 1.19 6.64
N GLU A 135 3.19 1.67 7.87
CA GLU A 135 4.39 2.11 8.56
C GLU A 135 4.35 1.69 10.03
N LEU A 136 5.45 1.10 10.50
CA LEU A 136 5.64 0.71 11.89
C LEU A 136 6.48 1.77 12.59
N LEU A 137 5.94 2.38 13.64
CA LEU A 137 6.58 3.43 14.42
C LEU A 137 6.66 3.02 15.89
N ASP A 138 7.62 3.60 16.61
CA ASP A 138 7.60 3.55 18.07
C ASP A 138 6.33 4.21 18.60
N LEU A 139 5.72 3.59 19.62
CA LEU A 139 4.53 4.12 20.28
C LEU A 139 4.79 5.54 20.80
N LYS A 140 3.99 6.51 20.33
CA LYS A 140 4.02 7.88 20.85
C LYS A 140 3.29 7.98 22.18
N THR A 141 4.04 7.83 23.27
CA THR A 141 3.52 7.80 24.64
C THR A 141 2.92 9.13 25.11
N ASP A 142 3.31 10.24 24.50
CA ASP A 142 2.83 11.60 24.78
C ASP A 142 1.55 11.96 24.01
N VAL A 143 1.11 11.10 23.09
CA VAL A 143 -0.14 11.25 22.33
C VAL A 143 -1.21 10.36 22.97
N ALA A 144 -2.36 10.94 23.29
CA ALA A 144 -3.51 10.18 23.80
C ALA A 144 -4.14 9.30 22.72
N ASP A 145 -4.85 8.24 23.11
CA ASP A 145 -5.54 7.36 22.15
C ASP A 145 -6.57 8.13 21.31
N HIS A 146 -7.40 8.93 21.98
CA HIS A 146 -8.35 9.80 21.31
C HIS A 146 -7.59 10.89 20.53
N GLY A 147 -7.83 10.96 19.23
CA GLY A 147 -7.21 11.94 18.34
C GLY A 147 -5.79 11.60 17.90
N SER A 148 -5.29 10.39 18.18
CA SER A 148 -3.93 10.00 17.74
C SER A 148 -3.77 10.03 16.22
N ALA A 149 -4.77 9.57 15.46
CA ALA A 149 -4.75 9.67 13.99
C ALA A 149 -4.74 11.12 13.51
N THR A 150 -5.49 12.02 14.15
CA THR A 150 -5.46 13.46 13.81
C THR A 150 -4.09 14.07 14.08
N TRP A 151 -3.43 13.67 15.17
CA TRP A 151 -2.07 14.10 15.47
C TRP A 151 -1.09 13.67 14.37
N PHE A 152 -1.10 12.38 13.98
CA PHE A 152 -0.23 11.87 12.91
C PHE A 152 -0.54 12.49 11.54
N LEU A 153 -1.81 12.80 11.25
CA LEU A 153 -2.19 13.50 10.01
C LEU A 153 -1.64 14.92 9.97
N GLN A 154 -1.67 15.66 11.09
CA GLN A 154 -1.11 17.01 11.18
C GLN A 154 0.41 16.98 11.08
N ASP A 155 1.02 15.98 11.70
CA ASP A 155 2.46 15.81 11.67
C ASP A 155 2.95 15.46 10.25
N LEU A 156 2.25 14.55 9.56
CA LEU A 156 2.46 14.29 8.13
C LEU A 156 2.34 15.57 7.29
N ALA A 157 1.31 16.40 7.54
CA ALA A 157 1.15 17.67 6.82
C ALA A 157 2.35 18.62 7.03
N ASN A 158 2.89 18.68 8.25
CA ASN A 158 4.05 19.52 8.55
C ASN A 158 5.30 19.04 7.80
N GLU A 159 5.53 17.72 7.75
CA GLU A 159 6.68 17.16 7.03
C GLU A 159 6.58 17.33 5.52
N GLN A 160 5.37 17.36 4.97
CA GLN A 160 5.15 17.59 3.55
C GLN A 160 5.11 19.08 3.16
N ASP A 161 5.42 20.00 4.09
CA ASP A 161 5.27 21.44 3.90
C ASP A 161 3.86 21.81 3.37
N ALA A 162 2.85 21.05 3.81
CA ALA A 162 1.50 21.13 3.30
C ALA A 162 0.70 22.22 4.02
N GLU A 163 1.04 23.47 3.72
CA GLU A 163 0.37 24.65 4.26
C GLU A 163 -1.14 24.60 3.97
N GLY A 164 -1.96 24.87 5.00
CA GLY A 164 -3.41 24.85 4.88
C GLY A 164 -4.05 23.47 4.84
N ALA A 165 -3.36 22.42 5.34
CA ALA A 165 -3.98 21.13 5.58
C ALA A 165 -5.21 21.26 6.49
N VAL A 166 -6.30 20.58 6.11
CA VAL A 166 -7.58 20.62 6.83
C VAL A 166 -7.97 19.21 7.24
N VAL A 167 -8.34 19.03 8.50
CA VAL A 167 -8.98 17.81 8.99
C VAL A 167 -10.46 17.85 8.60
N LEU A 168 -10.91 16.86 7.84
CA LEU A 168 -12.28 16.74 7.37
C LEU A 168 -13.11 15.87 8.32
N GLU A 169 -12.54 14.75 8.76
CA GLU A 169 -13.21 13.77 9.60
C GLU A 169 -12.24 13.19 10.63
N GLN A 170 -12.75 12.83 11.80
CA GLN A 170 -12.03 12.05 12.80
C GLN A 170 -12.99 11.05 13.44
N SER A 171 -12.48 9.89 13.84
CA SER A 171 -13.28 8.88 14.52
C SER A 171 -13.15 8.94 16.03
N GLU A 172 -14.10 8.28 16.70
CA GLU A 172 -13.94 7.84 18.08
C GLU A 172 -12.84 6.76 18.20
N VAL A 173 -12.52 6.41 19.43
CA VAL A 173 -11.60 5.32 19.77
C VAL A 173 -12.31 3.97 19.67
N PHE A 174 -11.74 3.06 18.87
CA PHE A 174 -12.23 1.68 18.76
C PHE A 174 -11.23 0.70 19.37
N GLN A 175 -11.73 -0.31 20.08
CA GLN A 175 -10.93 -1.47 20.47
C GLN A 175 -11.02 -2.53 19.37
N ALA A 176 -9.87 -3.04 18.95
CA ALA A 176 -9.77 -4.09 17.95
C ALA A 176 -9.40 -5.41 18.63
N ASP A 177 -10.42 -6.17 19.06
CA ASP A 177 -10.23 -7.45 19.74
C ASP A 177 -9.47 -8.49 18.89
N GLY A 178 -9.62 -8.43 17.57
CA GLY A 178 -8.87 -9.28 16.62
C GLY A 178 -7.40 -8.90 16.48
N LEU A 179 -7.01 -7.71 16.95
CA LEU A 179 -5.64 -7.20 16.95
C LEU A 179 -5.13 -7.17 18.39
N ARG A 180 -5.01 -8.34 19.00
CA ARG A 180 -4.69 -8.48 20.42
C ARG A 180 -3.36 -9.19 20.60
N PHE A 181 -2.50 -8.61 21.44
CA PHE A 181 -1.34 -9.29 21.98
C PHE A 181 -1.54 -9.51 23.47
N ARG A 182 -1.29 -10.75 23.94
CA ARG A 182 -1.60 -11.17 25.31
C ARG A 182 -3.07 -10.86 25.67
N ASN A 183 -3.29 -9.93 26.60
CA ASN A 183 -4.62 -9.57 27.10
C ASN A 183 -5.06 -8.16 26.69
N ASN A 184 -4.24 -7.43 25.93
CA ASN A 184 -4.52 -6.03 25.60
C ASN A 184 -4.94 -5.90 24.12
N PRO A 185 -6.18 -5.47 23.83
CA PRO A 185 -6.59 -5.21 22.46
C PRO A 185 -5.87 -3.98 21.90
N GLY A 186 -5.62 -4.01 20.60
CA GLY A 186 -5.16 -2.85 19.86
C GLY A 186 -6.21 -1.74 19.88
N ILE A 187 -5.74 -0.50 19.87
CA ILE A 187 -6.60 0.68 19.83
C ILE A 187 -6.53 1.30 18.45
N ILE A 188 -7.67 1.62 17.83
CA ILE A 188 -7.73 2.20 16.50
C ILE A 188 -8.43 3.57 16.56
N THR A 189 -7.81 4.57 15.95
CA THR A 189 -8.48 5.80 15.52
C THR A 189 -8.20 6.07 14.05
N THR A 190 -9.09 6.81 13.40
CA THR A 190 -8.91 7.24 12.00
C THR A 190 -9.16 8.73 11.84
N ALA A 191 -8.47 9.35 10.90
CA ALA A 191 -8.69 10.72 10.47
C ALA A 191 -8.67 10.81 8.94
N VAL A 192 -9.43 11.75 8.39
CA VAL A 192 -9.38 12.10 6.97
C VAL A 192 -9.03 13.57 6.85
N GLY A 193 -8.04 13.88 6.04
CA GLY A 193 -7.60 15.24 5.77
C GLY A 193 -7.57 15.57 4.29
N GLN A 194 -7.47 16.85 3.97
CA GLN A 194 -7.09 17.32 2.65
C GLN A 194 -5.87 18.23 2.78
N MET A 195 -4.90 18.05 1.88
CA MET A 195 -3.64 18.80 1.92
C MET A 195 -3.01 18.93 0.52
N ALA A 196 -2.17 19.94 0.35
CA ALA A 196 -1.39 20.16 -0.86
C ALA A 196 0.00 19.54 -0.69
N ILE A 197 0.35 18.54 -1.50
CA ILE A 197 1.61 17.79 -1.36
C ILE A 197 2.36 17.67 -2.67
N SER A 198 3.67 17.80 -2.62
CA SER A 198 4.55 17.57 -3.77
C SER A 198 5.20 16.20 -3.66
N LYS A 199 5.42 15.53 -4.78
CA LYS A 199 6.13 14.25 -4.81
C LYS A 199 7.63 14.46 -4.82
N GLY A 200 8.37 13.57 -4.16
CA GLY A 200 9.83 13.59 -4.10
C GLY A 200 10.42 14.97 -3.77
N ARG A 201 11.16 15.55 -4.72
CA ARG A 201 11.84 16.85 -4.57
C ARG A 201 11.34 17.90 -5.56
N GLN A 202 10.05 17.86 -5.92
CA GLN A 202 9.49 18.77 -6.93
C GLN A 202 9.21 20.18 -6.41
N GLY A 203 9.15 20.37 -5.09
CA GLY A 203 8.89 21.66 -4.47
C GLY A 203 7.42 22.09 -4.52
N ARG A 204 7.14 23.24 -3.91
CA ARG A 204 5.77 23.71 -3.64
C ARG A 204 4.95 24.01 -4.90
N ASP A 205 5.58 24.45 -5.98
CA ASP A 205 4.88 24.81 -7.23
C ASP A 205 4.28 23.61 -7.97
N ALA A 206 4.69 22.38 -7.60
CA ALA A 206 4.21 21.13 -8.18
C ALA A 206 3.25 20.36 -7.26
N GLN A 207 2.71 21.00 -6.22
CA GLN A 207 1.83 20.34 -5.25
C GLN A 207 0.50 19.90 -5.89
N ASN A 208 0.18 18.62 -5.72
CA ASN A 208 -1.14 18.05 -5.97
C ASN A 208 -2.05 18.31 -4.77
N ILE A 209 -3.35 18.45 -5.00
CA ILE A 209 -4.33 18.44 -3.91
C ILE A 209 -4.77 17.00 -3.70
N VAL A 210 -4.56 16.50 -2.48
CA VAL A 210 -4.88 15.13 -2.12
C VAL A 210 -5.81 15.08 -0.92
N LYS A 211 -6.63 14.05 -0.87
CA LYS A 211 -7.31 13.60 0.34
C LYS A 211 -6.50 12.47 0.94
N VAL A 212 -6.21 12.57 2.23
CA VAL A 212 -5.42 11.60 2.99
C VAL A 212 -6.32 10.90 3.99
N TYR A 213 -6.33 9.58 3.95
CA TYR A 213 -6.98 8.70 4.91
C TYR A 213 -5.92 8.11 5.81
N LEU A 214 -6.02 8.29 7.12
CA LEU A 214 -5.02 7.80 8.06
C LEU A 214 -5.68 7.01 9.18
N ALA A 215 -5.18 5.82 9.45
CA ALA A 215 -5.50 5.05 10.65
C ALA A 215 -4.24 4.93 11.51
N ASN A 216 -4.40 5.09 12.82
CA ASN A 216 -3.39 4.71 13.79
C ASN A 216 -3.90 3.52 14.60
N LEU A 217 -3.18 2.40 14.50
CA LEU A 217 -3.42 1.16 15.24
C LEU A 217 -2.35 1.05 16.34
N ARG A 218 -2.73 1.32 17.58
CA ARG A 218 -1.83 1.36 18.74
C ARG A 218 -1.71 0.00 19.39
N LEU A 219 -0.51 -0.59 19.34
CA LEU A 219 -0.16 -1.89 19.90
C LEU A 219 0.71 -1.70 21.15
N LYS A 220 0.07 -1.30 22.25
CA LYS A 220 0.77 -0.82 23.45
C LYS A 220 1.69 -1.86 24.10
N ASP A 221 1.27 -3.13 24.12
CA ASP A 221 2.05 -4.20 24.76
C ASP A 221 3.34 -4.55 24.01
N VAL A 222 3.46 -4.12 22.74
CA VAL A 222 4.67 -4.23 21.93
C VAL A 222 5.23 -2.86 21.55
N THR A 223 4.75 -1.79 22.20
CA THR A 223 5.25 -0.42 22.05
C THR A 223 5.30 0.10 20.61
N THR A 224 4.29 -0.22 19.80
CA THR A 224 4.24 0.19 18.38
C THR A 224 2.95 0.96 18.06
N ASP A 225 3.09 2.06 17.31
CA ASP A 225 1.99 2.66 16.54
C ASP A 225 2.13 2.17 15.09
N VAL A 226 1.06 1.58 14.53
CA VAL A 226 1.03 1.18 13.12
C VAL A 226 0.16 2.17 12.35
N LEU A 227 0.75 2.83 11.37
CA LEU A 227 0.01 3.73 10.49
C LEU A 227 -0.39 3.02 9.20
N ILE A 228 -1.64 3.23 8.81
CA ILE A 228 -2.14 2.89 7.47
C ILE A 228 -2.56 4.20 6.83
N ILE A 229 -1.96 4.55 5.68
CA ILE A 229 -2.14 5.85 5.04
C ILE A 229 -2.54 5.64 3.58
N GLY A 230 -3.72 6.13 3.20
CA GLY A 230 -4.21 6.14 1.83
C GLY A 230 -4.23 7.56 1.24
N TYR A 231 -3.64 7.74 0.07
CA TYR A 231 -3.61 9.02 -0.65
C TYR A 231 -4.52 8.93 -1.88
N GLU A 232 -5.57 9.76 -1.90
CA GLU A 232 -6.44 9.96 -3.05
C GLU A 232 -6.15 11.32 -3.70
N THR A 233 -5.72 11.30 -4.96
CA THR A 233 -5.41 12.55 -5.67
C THR A 233 -6.68 13.18 -6.25
N LEU A 234 -6.95 14.43 -5.82
CA LEU A 234 -8.12 15.21 -6.25
C LEU A 234 -7.80 16.17 -7.39
N LEU A 235 -6.59 16.75 -7.39
CA LEU A 235 -6.11 17.66 -8.43
C LEU A 235 -4.63 17.40 -8.69
N ILE A 236 -4.28 17.20 -9.96
CA ILE A 236 -2.91 17.01 -10.42
C ILE A 236 -2.40 18.32 -11.01
N ASN A 237 -1.32 18.82 -10.41
CA ASN A 237 -0.66 20.03 -10.87
C ASN A 237 0.05 19.75 -12.21
N PRO A 238 -0.02 20.65 -13.21
CA PRO A 238 0.71 20.50 -14.47
C PRO A 238 2.23 20.33 -14.33
N LEU A 239 2.83 20.83 -13.24
CA LEU A 239 4.24 20.68 -12.91
C LEU A 239 4.55 19.41 -12.10
N SER A 240 3.51 18.67 -11.68
CA SER A 240 3.67 17.37 -11.02
C SER A 240 4.22 16.33 -11.99
N GLU A 241 5.05 15.42 -11.49
CA GLU A 241 5.65 14.36 -12.32
C GLU A 241 4.55 13.40 -12.81
N SER A 242 3.50 13.26 -12.02
CA SER A 242 2.33 12.45 -12.34
C SER A 242 1.54 13.01 -13.52
N ALA A 243 1.65 14.31 -13.82
CA ALA A 243 0.93 14.93 -14.94
C ALA A 243 1.28 14.29 -16.29
N ALA A 244 2.52 13.83 -16.48
CA ALA A 244 2.94 13.16 -17.70
C ALA A 244 2.32 11.77 -17.87
N THR A 245 1.96 11.11 -16.75
CA THR A 245 1.47 9.72 -16.74
C THR A 245 -0.06 9.66 -16.74
N VAL A 246 -0.70 10.47 -15.90
CA VAL A 246 -2.15 10.41 -15.66
C VAL A 246 -2.90 11.69 -16.09
N GLY A 247 -2.18 12.69 -16.60
CA GLY A 247 -2.74 13.97 -17.01
C GLY A 247 -2.87 14.97 -15.86
N ALA A 248 -2.71 16.26 -16.18
CA ALA A 248 -2.96 17.34 -15.24
C ALA A 248 -4.45 17.68 -15.14
N GLY A 249 -4.85 18.30 -14.02
CA GLY A 249 -6.22 18.74 -13.77
C GLY A 249 -6.95 17.86 -12.76
N LEU A 250 -8.28 17.87 -12.84
CA LEU A 250 -9.12 17.19 -11.85
C LEU A 250 -9.02 15.66 -11.96
N ALA A 251 -8.74 15.05 -10.80
CA ALA A 251 -8.91 13.65 -10.49
C ALA A 251 -10.26 13.10 -10.99
N VAL A 252 -10.31 12.14 -11.93
CA VAL A 252 -11.55 11.38 -12.17
C VAL A 252 -11.74 10.40 -11.01
N PRO A 253 -12.82 10.48 -10.21
CA PRO A 253 -13.02 9.58 -9.05
C PRO A 253 -13.03 8.10 -9.44
N ALA A 254 -12.46 7.23 -8.60
CA ALA A 254 -12.27 5.81 -8.94
C ALA A 254 -13.59 5.10 -9.27
N ALA A 255 -14.65 5.39 -8.50
CA ALA A 255 -15.99 4.84 -8.71
C ALA A 255 -16.52 5.11 -10.13
N GLN A 256 -16.22 6.28 -10.71
CA GLN A 256 -16.66 6.63 -12.06
C GLN A 256 -15.94 5.84 -13.15
N THR A 257 -14.80 5.24 -12.81
CA THR A 257 -14.03 4.36 -13.69
C THR A 257 -14.24 2.87 -13.37
N GLY A 258 -15.24 2.52 -12.56
CA GLY A 258 -15.52 1.15 -12.14
C GLY A 258 -14.49 0.55 -11.18
N ARG A 259 -13.67 1.39 -10.53
CA ARG A 259 -12.66 0.98 -9.55
C ARG A 259 -13.13 1.30 -8.13
N MET A 260 -12.70 0.50 -7.17
CA MET A 260 -12.94 0.73 -5.75
C MET A 260 -12.36 2.07 -5.28
N PRO A 261 -13.15 3.00 -4.71
CA PRO A 261 -12.68 4.27 -4.15
C PRO A 261 -11.66 4.10 -3.04
N MET A 262 -10.74 5.07 -2.89
CA MET A 262 -9.71 5.02 -1.85
C MET A 262 -10.29 4.90 -0.45
N SER A 263 -11.46 5.50 -0.17
CA SER A 263 -12.14 5.33 1.12
C SER A 263 -12.49 3.87 1.43
N GLU A 264 -12.94 3.10 0.43
CA GLU A 264 -13.24 1.67 0.58
C GLU A 264 -11.96 0.83 0.61
N VAL A 265 -10.94 1.20 -0.17
CA VAL A 265 -9.60 0.59 -0.11
C VAL A 265 -9.01 0.70 1.29
N PHE A 266 -8.98 1.92 1.83
CA PHE A 266 -8.49 2.23 3.16
C PHE A 266 -9.27 1.48 4.23
N LYS A 267 -10.60 1.52 4.17
CA LYS A 267 -11.45 0.78 5.11
C LYS A 267 -11.16 -0.72 5.09
N ASN A 268 -11.04 -1.33 3.91
CA ASN A 268 -10.71 -2.74 3.78
C ASN A 268 -9.32 -3.05 4.35
N ALA A 269 -8.32 -2.20 4.06
CA ALA A 269 -6.97 -2.36 4.57
C ALA A 269 -6.93 -2.34 6.11
N VAL A 270 -7.65 -1.40 6.74
CA VAL A 270 -7.76 -1.28 8.21
C VAL A 270 -8.52 -2.46 8.81
N GLN A 271 -9.69 -2.81 8.27
CA GLN A 271 -10.55 -3.86 8.84
C GLN A 271 -9.98 -5.26 8.71
N SER A 272 -9.16 -5.50 7.68
CA SER A 272 -8.53 -6.80 7.44
C SER A 272 -7.10 -6.90 8.00
N PHE A 273 -6.58 -5.83 8.62
CA PHE A 273 -5.25 -5.83 9.21
C PHE A 273 -5.16 -6.87 10.32
N LYS A 274 -4.26 -7.84 10.15
CA LYS A 274 -4.03 -8.93 11.10
C LYS A 274 -2.54 -9.19 11.25
N VAL A 275 -2.11 -9.28 12.51
CA VAL A 275 -0.76 -9.77 12.87
C VAL A 275 -0.83 -11.29 13.01
N ASN A 276 -0.10 -12.00 12.16
CA ASN A 276 0.07 -13.45 12.24
C ASN A 276 1.31 -13.85 13.04
N ASP A 277 2.36 -13.03 13.01
CA ASP A 277 3.61 -13.27 13.73
C ASP A 277 4.01 -12.04 14.55
N TRP A 278 3.83 -12.13 15.87
CA TRP A 278 4.14 -11.05 16.81
C TRP A 278 5.64 -10.92 17.12
N SER A 279 6.47 -11.89 16.70
CA SER A 279 7.93 -11.79 16.85
C SER A 279 8.52 -10.63 16.02
N LEU A 280 7.77 -10.15 15.01
CA LEU A 280 8.07 -8.94 14.26
C LEU A 280 8.41 -7.74 15.16
N PHE A 281 7.73 -7.61 16.31
CA PHE A 281 7.91 -6.50 17.23
C PHE A 281 8.97 -6.76 18.32
N GLY A 282 9.82 -7.77 18.13
CA GLY A 282 10.81 -8.19 19.14
C GLY A 282 10.19 -8.84 20.38
N ALA A 283 8.89 -9.11 20.36
CA ALA A 283 8.20 -9.80 21.44
C ALA A 283 8.51 -11.30 21.37
N GLY A 284 9.47 -11.75 22.19
CA GLY A 284 9.69 -13.17 22.43
C GLY A 284 8.41 -13.82 22.97
N VAL A 285 8.04 -14.97 22.39
CA VAL A 285 6.89 -15.80 22.79
C VAL A 285 7.04 -16.28 24.24
#